data_AF-A0AAZ3RXU9-F1
#
_entry.id   AF-A0AAZ3RXU9-F1
#
_cell.length_a   1.000
_cell.length_b   1.000
_cell.length_c   1.000
_cell.angle_alpha   90.00
_cell.angle_beta   90.00
_cell.angle_gamma   90.00
#
_symmetry.space_group_name_H-M   'P 1'
#
loop_
_entity.id
_entity.type
_entity.pdbx_description
1 polymer ?
#
loop_
_entity_poly.entity_id
_entity_poly.type
_entity_poly.pdbx_seq_one_letter_code
_entity_poly.pdbx_strand_id
1 'polypeptide(L)'
;MGPRCLHTAQEGNVLSPRDECTLVRKVQINPRTTAKDLVKMLEETGTKISISTVKRVLYRHNLKGRSARKKPLLQNCHKKARLLHMGTKIVLFGEMSSGLMKQK
;
A
#
# COMPACT_ATOMS: atom_id res chain seq x y z
N MET A 1 -20.16 29.35 13.71
CA MET A 1 -19.29 28.33 13.08
C MET A 1 -18.69 27.52 14.22
N GLY A 2 -19.22 26.32 14.47
CA GLY A 2 -19.13 25.61 15.75
C GLY A 2 -17.72 25.21 16.19
N PRO A 3 -17.57 24.82 17.48
CA PRO A 3 -16.27 24.45 18.03
C PRO A 3 -15.75 23.16 17.38
N ARG A 4 -14.48 23.15 16.97
CA ARG A 4 -13.74 21.94 16.60
C ARG A 4 -13.38 21.17 17.87
N CYS A 5 -14.34 20.51 18.50
CA CYS A 5 -14.08 19.55 19.56
C CYS A 5 -13.54 18.25 18.93
N LEU A 6 -12.24 18.19 18.63
CA LEU A 6 -11.55 16.91 18.44
C LEU A 6 -11.24 16.31 19.80
N HIS A 7 -12.29 15.94 20.54
CA HIS A 7 -12.14 14.96 21.59
C HIS A 7 -11.97 13.62 20.87
N THR A 8 -10.73 13.24 20.53
CA THR A 8 -10.48 11.84 20.18
C THR A 8 -10.65 11.07 21.48
N ALA A 9 -11.86 10.55 21.69
CA ALA A 9 -12.17 9.64 22.76
C ALA A 9 -11.04 8.60 22.81
N GLN A 10 -10.34 8.55 23.94
CA GLN A 10 -9.42 7.46 24.23
C GLN A 10 -10.30 6.21 24.40
N GLU A 11 -10.66 5.58 23.28
CA GLU A 11 -11.23 4.23 23.30
C GLU A 11 -10.23 3.36 24.05
N GLY A 12 -10.67 2.71 25.13
CA GLY A 12 -9.83 1.92 26.03
C GLY A 12 -8.78 1.10 25.28
N ASN A 13 -7.56 1.63 25.27
CA ASN A 13 -6.45 1.04 24.53
C ASN A 13 -5.80 -0.02 25.41
N VAL A 14 -5.78 -1.26 24.93
CA VAL A 14 -5.04 -2.37 25.54
C VAL A 14 -3.53 -2.13 25.51
N LEU A 15 -3.09 -1.22 24.64
CA LEU A 15 -1.69 -0.85 24.42
C LEU A 15 -1.40 0.53 25.01
N SER A 16 -0.21 0.70 25.59
CA SER A 16 0.25 2.02 26.01
C SER A 16 0.31 2.97 24.79
N PRO A 17 -0.07 4.26 24.93
CA PRO A 17 0.06 5.24 23.85
C PRO A 17 1.48 5.33 23.26
N ARG A 18 2.50 5.07 24.08
CA ARG A 18 3.91 5.06 23.67
C ARG A 18 4.24 3.90 22.73
N ASP A 19 3.77 2.71 23.07
CA ASP A 19 3.99 1.51 22.26
C ASP A 19 3.20 1.60 20.96
N GLU A 20 2.00 2.17 21.00
CA GLU A 20 1.18 2.43 19.82
C GLU A 20 1.89 3.37 18.84
N CYS A 21 2.43 4.48 19.33
CA CYS A 21 3.18 5.41 18.51
C CYS A 21 4.44 4.78 17.91
N THR A 22 5.16 3.97 18.70
CA THR A 22 6.37 3.28 18.25
C THR A 22 6.05 2.29 17.14
N LEU A 23 4.96 1.54 17.29
CA LEU A 23 4.48 0.57 16.31
C LEU A 23 4.09 1.26 14.99
N VAL A 24 3.30 2.32 15.05
CA VAL A 24 2.89 3.11 13.88
C VAL A 24 4.12 3.67 13.16
N ARG A 25 5.07 4.25 13.88
CA ARG A 25 6.31 4.80 13.30
C ARG A 25 7.14 3.74 12.58
N LYS A 26 7.31 2.55 13.16
CA LYS A 26 8.10 1.48 12.52
C LYS A 26 7.49 0.99 11.21
N VAL A 27 6.16 0.86 11.15
CA VAL A 27 5.47 0.44 9.91
C VAL A 27 5.57 1.52 8.83
N GLN A 28 5.53 2.80 9.21
CA GLN A 28 5.71 3.90 8.26
C GLN A 28 7.13 3.95 7.69
N ILE A 29 8.16 3.73 8.52
CA ILE A 29 9.56 3.69 8.07
C ILE A 29 9.82 2.46 7.20
N ASN A 30 9.35 1.30 7.63
CA ASN A 30 9.57 0.01 6.97
C ASN A 30 8.23 -0.68 6.68
N PRO A 31 7.60 -0.41 5.53
CA PRO A 31 6.28 -0.97 5.19
C PRO A 31 6.28 -2.49 4.96
N ARG A 32 7.47 -3.12 4.94
CA ARG A 32 7.64 -4.58 4.89
C ARG A 32 7.50 -5.26 6.25
N THR A 33 7.42 -4.49 7.34
CA THR A 33 7.23 -5.05 8.69
C THR A 33 5.86 -5.70 8.83
N THR A 34 5.84 -6.94 9.29
CA THR A 34 4.61 -7.73 9.42
C THR A 34 4.08 -7.62 10.85
N ALA A 35 2.78 -7.86 11.03
CA ALA A 35 2.16 -7.91 12.36
C ALA A 35 2.84 -8.92 13.31
N LYS A 36 3.42 -10.01 12.78
CA LYS A 36 4.19 -10.99 13.57
C LYS A 36 5.48 -10.40 14.12
N ASP A 37 6.20 -9.64 13.30
CA ASP A 37 7.46 -8.99 13.70
C ASP A 37 7.20 -7.96 14.80
N LEU A 38 6.08 -7.24 14.68
CA LEU A 38 5.65 -6.27 15.69
C LEU A 38 5.29 -6.94 17.02
N VAL A 39 4.64 -8.11 17.00
CA VAL A 39 4.37 -8.87 18.23
C VAL A 39 5.68 -9.32 18.88
N LYS A 40 6.62 -9.87 18.10
CA LYS A 40 7.93 -10.28 18.63
C LYS A 40 8.67 -9.14 19.33
N MET A 41 8.69 -7.95 18.73
CA MET A 41 9.30 -6.78 19.37
C MET A 41 8.62 -6.37 20.69
N LEU A 42 7.30 -6.50 20.75
CA LEU A 42 6.54 -6.15 21.96
C LEU A 42 6.78 -7.19 23.06
N GLU A 43 6.92 -8.47 22.70
CA GLU A 43 7.34 -9.55 23.60
C GLU A 43 8.75 -9.30 24.16
N GLU A 44 9.70 -8.86 23.33
CA GLU A 44 11.05 -8.45 23.77
C GLU A 44 11.01 -7.28 24.76
N THR A 45 10.02 -6.39 24.61
CA THR A 45 9.79 -5.26 25.52
C THR A 45 9.01 -5.68 26.79
N GLY A 46 8.58 -6.95 26.87
CA GLY A 46 7.85 -7.51 28.02
C GLY A 46 6.32 -7.34 27.94
N THR A 47 5.78 -6.87 26.82
CA THR A 47 4.33 -6.67 26.66
C THR A 47 3.72 -7.78 25.81
N LYS A 48 2.92 -8.64 26.45
CA LYS A 48 2.25 -9.77 25.78
C LYS A 48 0.97 -9.28 25.10
N ILE A 49 0.99 -9.16 23.78
CA ILE A 49 -0.14 -8.67 22.99
C ILE A 49 -0.48 -9.65 21.89
N SER A 50 -1.77 -9.89 21.69
CA SER A 50 -2.24 -10.75 20.62
C SER A 50 -2.07 -10.10 19.24
N ILE A 51 -1.92 -10.93 18.19
CA ILE A 51 -1.81 -10.47 16.80
C ILE A 51 -3.07 -9.67 16.38
N SER A 52 -4.25 -10.00 16.90
CA SER A 52 -5.50 -9.29 16.57
C SER A 52 -5.49 -7.85 17.12
N THR A 53 -4.95 -7.63 18.32
CA THR A 53 -4.77 -6.29 18.89
C THR A 53 -3.85 -5.44 18.02
N VAL A 54 -2.70 -5.99 17.59
CA VAL A 54 -1.77 -5.28 16.68
C VAL A 54 -2.46 -4.92 15.36
N LYS A 55 -3.19 -5.88 14.76
CA LYS A 55 -3.96 -5.60 13.55
C LYS A 55 -4.99 -4.49 13.77
N ARG A 56 -5.73 -4.50 14.88
CA ARG A 56 -6.75 -3.49 15.20
C ARG A 56 -6.16 -2.09 15.30
N VAL A 57 -5.01 -1.95 15.94
CA VAL A 57 -4.24 -0.69 15.99
C VAL A 57 -3.86 -0.24 14.58
N LEU A 58 -3.27 -1.12 13.76
CA LEU A 58 -2.90 -0.79 12.38
C LEU A 58 -4.11 -0.37 11.53
N TYR A 59 -5.27 -1.01 11.73
CA TYR A 59 -6.51 -0.65 11.04
C TYR A 59 -7.02 0.75 11.41
N ARG A 60 -6.98 1.12 12.70
CA ARG A 60 -7.36 2.46 13.17
C ARG A 60 -6.50 3.56 12.53
N HIS A 61 -5.20 3.28 12.36
CA HIS A 61 -4.25 4.18 11.70
C HIS A 61 -4.22 4.07 10.18
N ASN A 62 -5.15 3.32 9.56
CA ASN A 62 -5.22 3.08 8.12
C ASN A 62 -3.97 2.40 7.50
N LEU A 63 -3.11 1.79 8.33
CA LEU A 63 -1.90 1.06 7.94
C LEU A 63 -2.24 -0.39 7.58
N LYS A 64 -3.13 -0.58 6.60
CA LYS A 64 -3.52 -1.89 6.09
C LYS A 64 -2.94 -2.13 4.70
N GLY A 65 -2.71 -3.41 4.38
CA GLY A 65 -2.31 -3.80 3.02
C GLY A 65 -3.28 -3.25 1.98
N ARG A 66 -2.75 -2.58 0.96
CA ARG A 66 -3.52 -2.06 -0.16
C ARG A 66 -3.26 -2.95 -1.37
N SER A 67 -4.31 -3.54 -1.91
CA SER A 67 -4.22 -4.17 -3.22
C SER A 67 -4.17 -3.08 -4.29
N ALA A 68 -3.26 -3.22 -5.24
CA ALA A 68 -3.23 -2.33 -6.39
C ALA A 68 -4.58 -2.44 -7.12
N ARG A 69 -5.30 -1.31 -7.25
CA ARG A 69 -6.55 -1.29 -8.01
C ARG A 69 -6.23 -1.74 -9.44
N LYS A 70 -7.09 -2.58 -10.03
CA LYS A 70 -7.00 -2.97 -11.44
C LYS A 70 -6.79 -1.68 -12.25
N LYS A 71 -5.77 -1.69 -13.12
CA LYS A 71 -5.48 -0.56 -14.00
C LYS A 71 -6.80 -0.19 -14.69
N PRO A 72 -7.30 1.05 -14.59
CA PRO A 72 -8.49 1.43 -15.33
C PRO A 72 -8.24 1.11 -16.80
N LEU A 73 -9.23 0.49 -17.45
CA LEU A 73 -9.14 0.13 -18.86
C LEU A 73 -8.78 1.39 -19.64
N LEU A 74 -7.59 1.39 -20.25
CA LEU A 74 -7.19 2.46 -21.13
C LEU A 74 -8.15 2.51 -22.29
N GLN A 75 -8.91 3.59 -22.40
CA GLN A 75 -9.55 3.91 -23.67
C GLN A 75 -8.47 4.04 -24.76
N ASN A 76 -8.82 3.67 -25.99
CA ASN A 76 -7.87 3.58 -27.11
C ASN A 76 -7.09 4.89 -27.35
N CYS A 77 -7.73 6.04 -27.13
CA CYS A 77 -7.11 7.36 -27.21
C CYS A 77 -5.91 7.55 -26.26
N HIS A 78 -5.94 6.96 -25.07
CA HIS A 78 -4.91 7.15 -24.04
C HIS A 78 -3.74 6.16 -24.14
N LYS A 79 -3.83 5.15 -25.02
CA LYS A 79 -2.79 4.12 -25.18
C LYS A 79 -1.49 4.70 -25.72
N LYS A 80 -1.56 5.58 -26.73
CA LYS A 80 -0.39 6.24 -27.36
C LYS A 80 0.37 7.13 -26.37
N ALA A 81 -0.34 8.00 -25.65
CA ALA A 81 0.26 8.87 -24.63
C ALA A 81 0.93 8.07 -23.51
N ARG A 82 0.35 6.92 -23.11
CA ARG A 82 0.96 6.05 -22.11
C ARG A 82 2.23 5.36 -22.62
N LEU A 83 2.28 4.89 -23.87
CA LEU A 83 3.49 4.29 -24.43
C LEU A 83 4.65 5.30 -24.50
N LEU A 84 4.34 6.55 -24.87
CA LEU A 84 5.31 7.64 -24.89
C LEU A 84 5.82 7.99 -23.48
N HIS A 85 4.92 8.04 -22.48
CA HIS A 85 5.28 8.35 -21.10
C HIS A 85 6.05 7.22 -20.39
N MET A 86 5.88 5.95 -20.83
CA MET A 86 6.55 4.79 -20.23
C MET A 86 7.91 4.46 -20.87
N GLY A 87 8.35 5.20 -21.90
CA GLY A 87 9.74 5.18 -22.38
C GLY A 87 10.30 3.81 -22.82
N THR A 88 9.47 2.87 -23.30
CA THR A 88 9.94 1.53 -23.68
C THR A 88 10.32 1.44 -25.16
N LYS A 89 11.63 1.25 -25.43
CA LYS A 89 12.25 0.78 -26.69
C LYS A 89 11.76 -0.62 -27.11
N ILE A 90 10.49 -0.81 -27.45
CA ILE A 90 9.96 -2.13 -27.89
C ILE A 90 10.01 -2.32 -29.42
N VAL A 91 10.44 -1.31 -30.18
CA VAL A 91 10.43 -1.32 -31.66
C VAL A 91 11.64 -2.08 -32.24
N LEU A 92 11.93 -3.31 -31.83
CA LEU A 92 12.94 -4.16 -32.52
C LEU A 92 12.64 -5.65 -32.29
N PHE A 93 11.46 -6.15 -32.64
CA PHE A 93 11.29 -7.60 -32.85
C PHE A 93 10.12 -8.01 -33.75
N GLY A 94 9.20 -7.10 -34.11
CA GLY A 94 7.94 -7.47 -34.79
C GLY A 94 7.88 -7.28 -36.30
N GLU A 95 8.80 -6.53 -36.92
CA GLU A 95 8.63 -6.07 -38.31
C GLU A 95 9.36 -6.93 -39.36
N MET A 96 9.59 -8.22 -39.07
CA MET A 96 10.15 -9.16 -40.04
C MET A 96 9.27 -10.40 -40.24
N SER A 97 7.94 -10.29 -40.31
CA SER A 97 7.07 -11.45 -40.61
C SER A 97 5.65 -11.05 -41.03
N SER A 98 5.50 -10.39 -42.19
CA SER A 98 4.27 -10.38 -43.02
C SER A 98 4.49 -9.39 -44.17
N GLY A 99 5.24 -9.75 -45.20
CA GLY A 99 4.85 -10.85 -46.07
C GLY A 99 3.62 -10.42 -46.88
N LEU A 100 3.91 -9.88 -48.07
CA LEU A 100 3.26 -10.24 -49.32
C LEU A 100 1.72 -10.23 -49.34
N MET A 101 1.12 -9.25 -50.02
CA MET A 101 -0.07 -9.51 -50.86
C MET A 101 -0.30 -8.36 -51.86
N LYS A 102 -0.20 -8.76 -53.14
CA LYS A 102 -0.38 -8.01 -54.40
C LYS A 102 -1.76 -7.38 -54.50
N GLN A 103 -1.88 -6.22 -55.14
CA GLN A 103 -3.01 -5.93 -56.05
C GLN A 103 -2.52 -5.13 -57.27
N LYS A 104 -3.29 -5.31 -58.34
CA LYS A 104 -2.98 -5.21 -59.77
C LYS A 104 -3.30 -3.83 -60.33
#